data_AF-A0A8T7HS10-F1
#
_entry.id   AF-A0A8T7HS10-F1
#
_cell.length_a   1.000
_cell.length_b   1.000
_cell.length_c   1.000
_cell.angle_alpha   90.00
_cell.angle_beta   90.00
_cell.angle_gamma   90.00
#
_symmetry.space_group_name_H-M   'P 1'
#
loop_
_entity.id
_entity.type
_entity.pdbx_description
1 polymer ?
#
loop_
_entity_poly.entity_id
_entity_poly.type
_entity_poly.pdbx_seq_one_letter_code
_entity_poly.pdbx_strand_id
1 'polypeptide(L)' 'MSAKKGKKDKSGQMPASQAGLLTFFGDDSKGIKVSPIIVMGGALAIIIISIALRVFPII' A
#
# COMPACT_ATOMS: atom_id res chain seq x y z
N MET A 1 37.38 -0.32 -46.14
CA MET A 1 37.28 -1.69 -45.60
C MET A 1 36.99 -1.62 -44.10
N SER A 2 35.90 -2.27 -43.68
CA SER A 2 35.60 -2.83 -42.36
C SER A 2 35.65 -1.95 -41.09
N ALA A 3 34.52 -1.31 -40.77
CA ALA A 3 34.18 -0.89 -39.41
C ALA A 3 33.96 -2.13 -38.52
N LYS A 4 34.80 -2.29 -37.50
CA LYS A 4 34.84 -3.45 -36.60
C LYS A 4 33.70 -3.40 -35.59
N LYS A 5 32.73 -4.31 -35.77
CA LYS A 5 31.59 -4.65 -34.91
C LYS A 5 32.07 -5.13 -33.53
N GLY A 6 32.06 -4.26 -32.52
CA GLY A 6 32.36 -4.59 -31.13
C GLY A 6 31.10 -4.68 -30.27
N LYS A 7 30.76 -5.91 -29.83
CA LYS A 7 30.07 -6.28 -28.57
C LYS A 7 29.09 -5.24 -28.00
N LYS A 8 27.78 -5.28 -28.27
CA LYS A 8 26.77 -6.13 -27.60
C LYS A 8 26.79 -6.10 -26.04
N ASP A 9 27.08 -4.96 -25.43
CA ASP A 9 26.82 -4.74 -24.00
C ASP A 9 25.32 -4.45 -23.78
N LYS A 10 24.54 -5.53 -23.78
CA LYS A 10 23.14 -5.59 -23.36
C LYS A 10 23.03 -5.54 -21.82
N SER A 11 23.63 -4.54 -21.18
CA SER A 11 23.69 -4.44 -19.71
C SER A 11 23.09 -3.15 -19.17
N GLY A 12 22.10 -2.56 -19.85
CA GLY A 12 21.48 -1.33 -19.35
C GLY A 12 20.13 -0.96 -19.93
N GLN A 13 19.63 -1.66 -20.94
CA GLN A 13 18.26 -1.46 -21.40
C GLN A 13 17.36 -2.38 -20.59
N MET A 14 16.99 -1.93 -19.38
CA MET A 14 15.94 -2.58 -18.61
C MET A 14 14.74 -2.83 -19.54
N PRO A 15 14.16 -4.05 -19.55
CA PRO A 15 13.06 -4.36 -20.44
C PRO A 15 11.93 -3.35 -20.19
N ALA A 16 11.49 -2.63 -21.21
CA ALA A 16 10.43 -1.62 -21.10
C ALA A 16 9.13 -2.20 -20.49
N SER A 17 8.90 -3.52 -20.58
CA SER A 17 7.82 -4.23 -19.90
C SER A 17 7.92 -4.25 -18.37
N GLN A 18 9.12 -4.11 -17.79
CA GLN A 18 9.31 -4.11 -16.32
C GLN A 18 9.26 -2.70 -15.71
N ALA A 19 9.40 -1.64 -16.52
CA ALA A 19 9.25 -0.27 -16.05
C ALA A 19 7.80 0.00 -15.58
N GLY A 20 6.81 -0.57 -16.25
CA GLY A 20 5.40 -0.50 -15.84
C GLY A 20 5.14 -1.21 -14.51
N LEU A 21 5.76 -2.38 -14.28
CA LEU A 21 5.61 -3.12 -13.01
C LEU A 21 6.12 -2.28 -11.81
N LEU A 22 7.20 -1.52 -11.99
CA LEU A 22 7.77 -0.67 -10.94
C LEU A 22 6.96 0.61 -10.66
N THR A 23 6.23 1.15 -11.64
CA THR A 23 5.22 2.20 -11.40
C THR A 23 3.95 1.64 -10.80
N PHE A 24 3.57 0.40 -11.16
CA PHE A 24 2.43 -0.30 -10.54
C PHE A 24 2.70 -0.77 -9.10
N PHE A 25 3.96 -1.04 -8.74
CA PHE A 25 4.39 -1.32 -7.37
C PHE A 25 4.94 -0.10 -6.62
N GLY A 26 5.17 1.01 -7.33
CA GLY A 26 5.61 2.29 -6.79
C GLY A 26 4.46 3.27 -6.54
N ASP A 27 3.23 2.87 -6.83
CA ASP A 27 2.04 3.55 -6.33
C ASP A 27 1.93 3.25 -4.83
N ASP A 28 2.76 3.93 -4.05
CA ASP A 28 2.59 4.12 -2.62
C ASP A 28 1.13 4.49 -2.41
N SER A 29 0.35 3.55 -1.84
CA SER A 29 -1.03 3.80 -1.50
C SER A 29 -1.08 5.11 -0.71
N LYS A 30 -1.52 6.20 -1.37
CA LYS A 30 -1.67 7.53 -0.77
C LYS A 30 -2.82 7.47 0.21
N GLY A 31 -2.53 6.94 1.38
CA GLY A 31 -3.51 6.69 2.43
C GLY A 31 -2.98 7.15 3.77
N ILE A 32 -3.91 7.47 4.66
CA ILE A 32 -3.60 7.66 6.06
C ILE A 32 -3.26 6.28 6.65
N LYS A 33 -2.03 6.12 7.12
CA LYS A 33 -1.62 4.91 7.86
C LYS A 33 -2.33 4.92 9.21
N VAL A 34 -3.46 4.24 9.30
CA VAL A 34 -4.16 4.02 10.56
C VAL A 34 -3.59 2.77 11.22
N SER A 35 -3.10 2.91 12.45
CA SER A 35 -2.66 1.74 13.23
C SER A 35 -3.87 0.83 13.49
N PRO A 36 -3.76 -0.50 13.28
CA PRO A 36 -4.84 -1.45 13.53
C PRO A 36 -5.42 -1.36 14.95
N ILE A 37 -4.59 -0.96 15.92
CA ILE A 37 -4.99 -0.75 17.31
C ILE A 37 -6.06 0.34 17.42
N ILE A 38 -5.98 1.40 16.62
CA ILE A 38 -6.94 2.53 16.66
C ILE A 38 -8.31 2.06 16.15
N VAL A 39 -8.32 1.27 15.08
CA VAL A 39 -9.55 0.71 14.51
C VAL A 39 -10.22 -0.24 15.50
N MET A 40 -9.42 -1.13 16.12
CA MET A 40 -9.91 -2.06 17.14
C MET A 40 -10.45 -1.33 18.37
N GLY A 41 -9.73 -0.30 18.83
CA GLY A 41 -10.18 0.54 19.95
C GLY A 41 -11.50 1.26 19.65
N GLY A 42 -11.64 1.84 18.45
CA GLY A 42 -12.88 2.49 18.03
C GLY A 42 -14.06 1.52 17.95
N ALA A 43 -13.86 0.33 17.39
CA ALA A 43 -14.88 -0.70 17.35
C ALA A 43 -15.32 -1.14 18.75
N LEU A 44 -14.36 -1.39 19.65
CA LEU A 44 -14.65 -1.76 21.04
C LEU A 44 -15.39 -0.65 21.79
N ALA A 45 -15.01 0.61 21.60
CA ALA A 45 -15.68 1.75 22.23
C ALA A 45 -17.16 1.82 21.86
N ILE A 46 -17.50 1.63 20.59
CA ILE A 46 -18.89 1.65 20.11
C ILE A 46 -19.69 0.51 20.76
N ILE A 47 -19.12 -0.69 20.86
CA ILE A 47 -19.77 -1.85 21.50
C ILE A 47 -20.05 -1.55 22.97
N ILE A 48 -19.07 -1.03 23.70
CA ILE A 48 -19.22 -0.72 25.13
C ILE A 48 -20.29 0.35 25.33
N ILE A 49 -20.30 1.40 24.51
CA ILE A 49 -21.32 2.45 24.58
C ILE A 49 -22.72 1.87 24.31
N SER A 50 -22.85 1.00 23.29
CA SER A 50 -24.11 0.34 22.97
C SER A 50 -24.64 -0.52 24.12
N ILE A 51 -23.75 -1.27 24.79
CA ILE A 51 -24.10 -2.08 25.96
C ILE A 51 -24.45 -1.17 27.14
N ALA A 52 -23.66 -0.12 27.39
CA ALA A 52 -23.88 0.82 28.48
C ALA A 52 -25.24 1.52 28.38
N LEU A 53 -25.62 1.97 27.18
CA LEU A 53 -26.94 2.56 26.93
C LEU A 53 -28.10 1.56 27.09
N ARG A 54 -27.85 0.27 26.83
CA ARG A 54 -28.86 -0.78 27.02
C ARG A 54 -29.04 -1.17 28.48
N VAL A 55 -27.97 -1.14 29.27
CA VAL A 55 -27.97 -1.52 30.69
C VAL A 55 -28.39 -0.35 31.58
N PHE A 56 -27.96 0.87 31.24
CA PHE A 56 -28.42 2.12 31.85
C PHE A 56 -29.25 2.89 30.82
N PRO A 57 -30.55 2.60 30.68
CA PRO A 57 -31.43 3.51 29.99
C PRO A 57 -31.44 4.82 30.80
N ILE A 58 -30.81 5.86 30.23
CA ILE A 58 -30.80 7.24 30.77
C ILE A 58 -32.15 7.94 30.47
N ILE A 59 -33.13 7.18 29.96
CA ILE A 59 -34.50 7.59 29.62
C ILE A 59 -35.49 6.76 30.42
#